data_AF-A0A4S8KQ54-F1
#
_entry.id   AF-A0A4S8KQ54-F1
#
_cell.length_a   1.000
_cell.length_b   1.000
_cell.length_c   1.000
_cell.angle_alpha   90.00
_cell.angle_beta   90.00
_cell.angle_gamma   90.00
#
_symmetry.space_group_name_H-M   'P 1'
#
loop_
_entity.id
_entity.type
_entity.pdbx_description
1 polymer ?
#
loop_
_entity_poly.entity_id
_entity_poly.type
_entity_poly.pdbx_seq_one_letter_code
_entity_poly.pdbx_strand_id
1 'polypeptide(L)'
;MIDVSQDRLRALEKVQLGFIRRLLCLSSHSIKAVLYTETGLLSIRFRRLVLCLRLLAYMVSLPSHKYVHLALKANISLVQEGKPCWLQDLRIALARLPEPLHLPLNLIAASNDDIMAIAKKVSQVADRELQADIQNNIRVYLLHNRLEPREEGPPKRFTCTLRHYLYLIPNPKYRNALTWLRCGQHDYALESLR
;
A
#
# COMPACT_ATOMS: atom_id res chain seq x y z
N MET A 1 -3.96 -13.98 6.89
CA MET A 1 -2.80 -14.80 6.45
C MET A 1 -1.99 -14.00 5.44
N ILE A 2 -0.66 -14.02 5.50
CA ILE A 2 0.23 -13.37 4.51
C ILE A 2 0.46 -14.35 3.38
N ASP A 3 0.45 -13.89 2.14
CA ASP A 3 0.73 -14.78 1.01
C ASP A 3 2.17 -14.59 0.56
N VAL A 4 2.95 -15.66 0.69
CA VAL A 4 4.33 -15.71 0.19
C VAL A 4 4.34 -16.14 -1.28
N SER A 5 3.26 -16.75 -1.78
CA SER A 5 3.13 -17.09 -3.19
C SER A 5 2.84 -15.84 -4.01
N GLN A 6 3.73 -15.52 -4.97
CA GLN A 6 3.53 -14.37 -5.85
C GLN A 6 2.29 -14.53 -6.72
N ASP A 7 1.95 -15.74 -7.16
CA ASP A 7 0.81 -15.96 -8.06
C ASP A 7 -0.53 -15.68 -7.37
N ARG A 8 -0.68 -16.14 -6.13
CA ARG A 8 -1.87 -15.86 -5.33
C ARG A 8 -1.97 -14.38 -4.97
N LEU A 9 -0.85 -13.74 -4.66
CA LEU A 9 -0.82 -12.30 -4.42
C LEU A 9 -1.24 -11.50 -5.67
N ARG A 10 -0.74 -11.88 -6.84
CA ARG A 10 -1.12 -11.27 -8.14
C ARG A 10 -2.60 -11.43 -8.42
N ALA A 11 -3.19 -12.58 -8.09
CA ALA A 11 -4.63 -12.79 -8.25
C ALA A 11 -5.45 -11.80 -7.41
N LEU A 12 -5.06 -11.57 -6.16
CA LEU A 12 -5.70 -10.58 -5.28
C LEU A 12 -5.50 -9.14 -5.79
N GLU A 13 -4.28 -8.79 -6.22
CA GLU A 13 -4.00 -7.49 -6.80
C GLU A 13 -4.83 -7.24 -8.07
N LYS A 14 -5.02 -8.27 -8.92
CA LYS A 14 -5.85 -8.17 -10.12
C LYS A 14 -7.30 -7.82 -9.77
N VAL A 15 -7.87 -8.44 -8.74
CA VAL A 15 -9.22 -8.14 -8.25
C VAL A 15 -9.30 -6.70 -7.74
N GLN A 16 -8.34 -6.28 -6.91
CA GLN A 16 -8.30 -4.92 -6.37
C GLN A 16 -8.20 -3.88 -7.50
N LEU A 17 -7.27 -4.06 -8.44
CA LEU A 17 -7.10 -3.17 -9.59
C LEU A 17 -8.37 -3.12 -10.46
N GLY A 18 -9.02 -4.26 -10.69
CA GLY A 18 -10.27 -4.32 -11.45
C GLY A 18 -11.44 -3.62 -10.76
N PHE A 19 -11.49 -3.65 -9.43
CA PHE A 19 -12.48 -2.88 -8.67
C PHE A 19 -12.20 -1.37 -8.77
N ILE A 20 -10.95 -0.94 -8.53
CA ILE A 20 -10.62 0.50 -8.53
C ILE A 20 -10.77 1.11 -9.93
N ARG A 21 -10.41 0.38 -11.00
CA ARG A 21 -10.64 0.83 -12.37
C ARG A 21 -12.11 1.08 -12.66
N ARG A 22 -12.99 0.18 -12.22
CA ARG A 22 -14.44 0.36 -12.36
C ARG A 22 -14.93 1.56 -11.54
N LEU A 23 -14.42 1.74 -10.32
CA LEU A 23 -14.75 2.88 -9.48
C LEU A 23 -14.39 4.22 -10.13
N LEU A 24 -13.21 4.30 -10.76
CA LEU A 24 -12.70 5.53 -11.40
C LEU A 24 -13.08 5.65 -12.89
N CYS A 25 -13.85 4.70 -13.44
CA CYS A 25 -14.16 4.61 -14.86
C CYS A 25 -12.92 4.61 -15.77
N LEU A 26 -11.81 3.99 -15.35
CA LEU A 26 -10.54 3.94 -16.09
C LEU A 26 -10.38 2.62 -16.86
N SER A 27 -9.70 2.68 -18.02
CA SER A 27 -9.44 1.50 -18.84
C SER A 27 -8.41 0.53 -18.23
N SER A 28 -8.31 -0.68 -18.78
CA SER A 28 -7.31 -1.68 -18.41
C SER A 28 -5.86 -1.19 -18.57
N HIS A 29 -5.62 -0.25 -19.48
CA HIS A 29 -4.32 0.37 -19.77
C HIS A 29 -4.00 1.58 -18.88
N SER A 30 -4.81 1.82 -17.83
CA SER A 30 -4.54 2.84 -16.83
C SER A 30 -3.26 2.51 -16.04
N ILE A 31 -2.51 3.56 -15.69
CA ILE A 31 -1.34 3.44 -14.83
C ILE A 31 -1.79 3.01 -13.44
N LYS A 32 -1.14 1.98 -12.89
CA LYS A 32 -1.54 1.37 -11.61
C LYS A 32 -1.40 2.34 -10.45
N ALA A 33 -0.32 3.13 -10.43
CA ALA A 33 -0.05 4.06 -9.33
C ALA A 33 -1.19 5.05 -9.12
N VAL A 34 -1.74 5.58 -10.22
CA VAL A 34 -2.88 6.50 -10.23
C VAL A 34 -4.09 5.93 -9.50
N LEU A 35 -4.38 4.64 -9.68
CA LEU A 35 -5.52 3.99 -9.02
C LEU A 35 -5.43 4.12 -7.49
N TYR A 36 -4.23 3.96 -6.94
CA TYR A 36 -3.97 4.06 -5.51
C TYR A 36 -3.87 5.52 -5.04
N THR A 37 -3.15 6.36 -5.80
CA THR A 37 -2.96 7.76 -5.40
C THR A 37 -4.23 8.58 -5.47
N GLU A 38 -5.17 8.28 -6.38
CA GLU A 38 -6.44 9.00 -6.48
C GLU A 38 -7.48 8.52 -5.45
N THR A 39 -7.46 7.24 -5.06
CA THR A 39 -8.44 6.69 -4.10
C THR A 39 -7.98 6.76 -2.65
N GLY A 40 -6.68 6.97 -2.41
CA GLY A 40 -6.08 6.84 -1.08
C GLY A 40 -5.99 5.39 -0.59
N LEU A 41 -6.25 4.41 -1.47
CA LEU A 41 -6.11 3.01 -1.14
C LEU A 41 -4.66 2.57 -1.25
N LEU A 42 -4.26 1.70 -0.34
CA LEU A 42 -2.98 1.01 -0.40
C LEU A 42 -3.13 -0.28 -1.20
N SER A 43 -2.10 -0.67 -1.95
CA SER A 43 -2.12 -1.98 -2.61
C SER A 43 -2.28 -3.10 -1.59
N ILE A 44 -3.00 -4.16 -1.94
CA ILE A 44 -3.36 -5.23 -1.02
C ILE A 44 -2.12 -5.94 -0.45
N ARG A 45 -1.02 -5.96 -1.22
CA ARG A 45 0.30 -6.41 -0.77
C ARG A 45 0.76 -5.66 0.48
N PHE A 46 0.86 -4.33 0.41
CA PHE A 46 1.30 -3.51 1.54
C PHE A 46 0.24 -3.47 2.66
N ARG A 47 -1.05 -3.40 2.32
CA ARG A 47 -2.13 -3.36 3.31
C ARG A 47 -2.14 -4.59 4.22
N ARG A 48 -1.96 -5.78 3.65
CA ARG A 48 -1.89 -7.03 4.42
C ARG A 48 -0.67 -7.07 5.34
N LEU A 49 0.48 -6.60 4.86
CA LEU A 49 1.70 -6.49 5.68
C LEU A 49 1.49 -5.55 6.88
N VAL A 50 0.94 -4.36 6.66
CA VAL A 50 0.65 -3.40 7.73
C VAL A 50 -0.33 -4.00 8.76
N LEU A 51 -1.38 -4.69 8.31
CA LEU A 51 -2.31 -5.36 9.22
C LEU A 51 -1.66 -6.47 10.05
N CYS A 52 -0.79 -7.27 9.43
CA CYS A 52 -0.06 -8.31 10.15
C CYS A 52 0.97 -7.76 11.13
N LEU A 53 1.63 -6.65 10.80
CA LEU A 53 2.53 -5.97 11.73
C LEU A 53 1.76 -5.35 12.90
N ARG A 54 0.59 -4.77 12.68
CA ARG A 54 -0.28 -4.29 13.77
C ARG A 54 -0.74 -5.43 14.68
N LEU A 55 -1.08 -6.57 14.09
CA LEU A 55 -1.39 -7.78 14.86
C LEU A 55 -0.17 -8.23 15.67
N LEU A 56 1.02 -8.26 15.08
CA LEU A 56 2.26 -8.62 15.77
C LEU A 56 2.57 -7.67 16.94
N ALA A 57 2.41 -6.36 16.73
CA ALA A 57 2.58 -5.34 17.77
C ALA A 57 1.61 -5.59 18.95
N TYR A 58 0.36 -5.93 18.64
CA TYR A 58 -0.62 -6.33 19.63
C TYR A 58 -0.21 -7.61 20.37
N MET A 59 0.23 -8.65 19.66
CA MET A 59 0.69 -9.91 20.25
C MET A 59 1.83 -9.71 21.25
N VAL A 60 2.79 -8.84 20.91
CA VAL A 60 3.96 -8.53 21.73
C VAL A 60 3.60 -7.71 22.97
N SER A 61 2.62 -6.80 22.86
CA SER A 61 2.16 -6.00 24.02
C SER A 61 1.36 -6.81 25.06
N LEU A 62 0.89 -8.01 24.71
CA LEU A 62 0.05 -8.79 25.61
C LEU A 62 0.87 -9.53 26.67
N PRO A 63 0.32 -9.73 27.89
CA PRO A 63 0.95 -10.54 28.93
C PRO A 63 1.20 -11.98 28.50
N SER A 64 2.23 -12.60 29.10
CA SER A 64 2.71 -13.94 28.76
C SER A 64 1.70 -15.08 28.91
N HIS A 65 0.67 -14.91 29.74
CA HIS A 65 -0.36 -15.91 30.02
C HIS A 65 -1.51 -15.91 28.99
N LYS A 66 -1.59 -14.89 28.11
CA LYS A 66 -2.65 -14.83 27.09
C LYS A 66 -2.34 -15.82 25.96
N TYR A 67 -3.37 -16.53 25.48
CA TYR A 67 -3.23 -17.49 24.37
C TYR A 67 -2.56 -16.89 23.13
N VAL A 68 -2.85 -15.62 22.83
CA VAL A 68 -2.26 -14.90 21.70
C VAL A 68 -0.73 -14.75 21.86
N HIS A 69 -0.25 -14.47 23.07
CA HIS A 69 1.18 -14.39 23.37
C HIS A 69 1.84 -15.77 23.34
N LEU A 70 1.15 -16.81 23.85
CA LEU A 70 1.62 -18.20 23.75
C LEU A 70 1.74 -18.66 22.29
N ALA A 71 0.78 -18.29 21.43
CA ALA A 71 0.84 -18.57 20.00
C ALA A 71 2.03 -17.87 19.32
N LEU A 72 2.37 -16.64 19.73
CA LEU A 72 3.58 -15.96 19.26
C LEU A 72 4.84 -16.72 19.67
N LYS A 73 4.95 -17.15 20.94
CA LYS A 73 6.09 -17.97 21.40
C LYS A 73 6.22 -19.27 20.59
N ALA A 74 5.11 -19.96 20.34
CA ALA A 74 5.11 -21.16 19.49
C ALA A 74 5.60 -20.85 18.07
N ASN A 75 5.19 -19.72 17.47
CA ASN A 75 5.72 -19.30 16.17
C ASN A 75 7.23 -19.05 16.22
N ILE A 76 7.75 -18.44 17.29
CA ILE A 76 9.19 -18.22 17.47
C ILE A 76 9.95 -19.56 17.54
N SER A 77 9.44 -20.54 18.29
CA SER A 77 10.02 -21.89 18.35
C SER A 77 10.01 -22.56 16.97
N LEU A 78 8.90 -22.47 16.22
CA LEU A 78 8.83 -23.02 14.85
C LEU A 78 9.86 -22.38 13.92
N VAL A 79 10.11 -21.07 14.02
CA VAL A 79 11.17 -20.40 13.25
C VAL A 79 12.54 -20.96 13.60
N GLN A 80 12.83 -21.17 14.89
CA GLN A 80 14.11 -21.73 15.34
C GLN A 80 14.31 -23.17 14.85
N GLU A 81 13.24 -23.95 14.78
CA GLU A 81 13.23 -25.31 14.23
C GLU A 81 13.23 -25.36 12.69
N GLY A 82 13.21 -24.21 12.01
CA GLY A 82 13.19 -24.14 10.54
C GLY A 82 11.87 -24.59 9.91
N LYS A 83 10.78 -24.64 10.69
CA LYS A 83 9.46 -25.08 10.23
C LYS A 83 8.67 -23.94 9.60
N PRO A 84 7.81 -24.21 8.60
CA PRO A 84 6.94 -23.21 8.00
C PRO A 84 5.94 -22.70 9.04
N CYS A 85 5.85 -21.38 9.19
CA CYS A 85 4.93 -20.73 10.12
C CYS A 85 4.60 -19.31 9.67
N TRP A 86 3.53 -18.74 10.25
CA TRP A 86 3.06 -17.40 9.90
C TRP A 86 4.12 -16.32 10.11
N LEU A 87 4.95 -16.44 11.16
CA LEU A 87 6.02 -15.48 11.43
C LEU A 87 7.11 -15.53 10.35
N GLN A 88 7.48 -16.73 9.88
CA GLN A 88 8.45 -16.88 8.81
C GLN A 88 7.93 -16.29 7.49
N ASP A 89 6.64 -16.50 7.19
CA ASP A 89 5.98 -15.91 6.03
C ASP A 89 6.04 -14.38 6.06
N LEU A 90 5.82 -13.77 7.24
CA LEU A 90 5.96 -12.33 7.43
C LEU A 90 7.39 -11.85 7.19
N ARG A 91 8.40 -12.56 7.71
CA ARG A 91 9.82 -12.21 7.49
C ARG A 91 10.17 -12.26 6.00
N ILE A 92 9.75 -13.31 5.30
CA ILE A 92 9.99 -13.46 3.86
C ILE A 92 9.30 -12.33 3.08
N ALA A 93 8.05 -12.01 3.42
CA ALA A 93 7.31 -10.98 2.71
C ALA A 93 7.89 -9.57 2.93
N LEU A 94 8.42 -9.26 4.12
CA LEU A 94 9.12 -8.00 4.39
C LEU A 94 10.48 -7.91 3.69
N ALA A 95 11.21 -9.03 3.61
CA ALA A 95 12.50 -9.09 2.91
C ALA A 95 12.35 -8.92 1.39
N ARG A 96 11.18 -9.25 0.83
CA ARG A 96 10.87 -9.12 -0.61
C ARG A 96 10.34 -7.74 -1.03
N LEU A 97 10.25 -6.79 -0.10
CA LEU A 97 9.91 -5.41 -0.45
C LEU A 97 11.04 -4.79 -1.28
N PRO A 98 10.75 -3.76 -2.10
CA PRO A 98 11.78 -3.05 -2.87
C PRO A 98 12.91 -2.51 -1.98
N GLU A 99 12.53 -2.04 -0.78
CA GLU A 99 13.44 -1.79 0.33
C GLU A 99 13.20 -2.88 1.38
N PRO A 100 14.12 -3.85 1.52
CA PRO A 100 13.98 -4.95 2.47
C PRO A 100 13.84 -4.44 3.90
N LEU A 101 12.83 -4.94 4.60
CA LEU A 101 12.63 -4.66 6.02
C LEU A 101 12.74 -5.95 6.83
N HIS A 102 13.21 -5.82 8.06
CA HIS A 102 13.42 -6.96 8.96
C HIS A 102 12.73 -6.72 10.30
N LEU A 103 12.20 -7.81 10.86
CA LEU A 103 11.72 -7.85 12.23
C LEU A 103 12.92 -7.90 13.19
N PRO A 104 12.77 -7.40 14.43
CA PRO A 104 13.80 -7.55 15.46
C PRO A 104 14.08 -9.03 15.73
N LEU A 105 15.34 -9.36 16.02
CA LEU A 105 15.75 -10.76 16.29
C LEU A 105 15.03 -11.30 17.54
N ASN A 106 14.91 -10.48 18.59
CA ASN A 106 14.21 -10.84 19.80
C ASN A 106 12.83 -10.17 19.85
N LEU A 107 11.82 -10.88 19.33
CA LEU A 107 10.43 -10.39 19.32
C LEU A 107 9.77 -10.37 20.70
N ILE A 108 10.29 -11.13 21.68
CA ILE A 108 9.73 -11.18 23.04
C ILE A 108 10.11 -9.91 23.82
N ALA A 109 11.30 -9.38 23.56
CA ALA A 109 11.79 -8.13 24.16
C ALA A 109 11.42 -6.88 23.34
N ALA A 110 10.83 -7.04 22.15
CA ALA A 110 10.46 -5.92 21.30
C ALA A 110 9.32 -5.10 21.93
N SER A 111 9.31 -3.79 21.72
CA SER A 111 8.18 -2.96 22.09
C SER A 111 7.10 -2.97 21.00
N ASN A 112 5.86 -2.66 21.38
CA ASN A 112 4.78 -2.36 20.44
C ASN A 112 5.21 -1.25 19.45
N ASP A 113 5.87 -0.22 19.97
CA ASP A 113 6.30 0.95 19.20
C ASP A 113 7.32 0.58 18.11
N ASP A 114 8.23 -0.36 18.38
CA ASP A 114 9.22 -0.82 17.41
C ASP A 114 8.55 -1.47 16.20
N ILE A 115 7.56 -2.34 16.46
CA ILE A 115 6.83 -3.04 15.41
C ILE A 115 5.93 -2.07 14.65
N MET A 116 5.30 -1.12 15.35
CA MET A 116 4.51 -0.06 14.73
C MET A 116 5.36 0.88 13.88
N ALA A 117 6.62 1.14 14.26
CA ALA A 117 7.57 1.89 13.45
C ALA A 117 7.90 1.14 12.15
N ILE A 118 8.06 -0.19 12.18
CA ILE A 118 8.21 -1.01 10.97
C ILE A 118 6.95 -0.92 10.10
N ALA A 119 5.75 -0.98 10.69
CA ALA A 119 4.50 -0.83 9.95
C ALA A 119 4.40 0.53 9.25
N LYS A 120 4.87 1.59 9.91
CA LYS A 120 4.98 2.93 9.32
C LYS A 120 5.97 2.96 8.15
N LYS A 121 7.15 2.32 8.30
CA LYS A 121 8.13 2.18 7.22
C LYS A 121 7.57 1.45 6.00
N VAL A 122 6.80 0.36 6.20
CA VAL A 122 6.12 -0.34 5.10
C VAL A 122 5.21 0.59 4.30
N SER A 123 4.41 1.42 4.97
CA SER A 123 3.57 2.42 4.30
C SER A 123 4.41 3.46 3.54
N GLN A 124 5.53 3.91 4.11
CA GLN A 124 6.45 4.85 3.43
C GLN A 124 7.13 4.25 2.21
N VAL A 125 7.46 2.95 2.24
CA VAL A 125 7.99 2.22 1.07
C VAL A 125 6.93 2.19 -0.03
N ALA A 126 5.67 1.90 0.32
CA ALA A 126 4.58 1.92 -0.64
C ALA A 126 4.36 3.31 -1.27
N ASP A 127 4.40 4.37 -0.44
CA ASP A 127 4.27 5.73 -0.94
C ASP A 127 5.43 6.10 -1.89
N ARG A 128 6.67 5.69 -1.57
CA ARG A 128 7.82 5.93 -2.45
C ARG A 128 7.69 5.19 -3.78
N GLU A 129 7.24 3.94 -3.77
CA GLU A 129 6.98 3.15 -4.97
C GLU A 129 5.94 3.87 -5.88
N LEU A 130 4.82 4.29 -5.31
CA LEU A 130 3.77 4.99 -6.05
C LEU A 130 4.24 6.36 -6.58
N GLN A 131 5.03 7.09 -5.81
CA GLN A 131 5.58 8.36 -6.27
C GLN A 131 6.58 8.19 -7.41
N ALA A 132 7.47 7.19 -7.32
CA ALA A 132 8.42 6.88 -8.38
C ALA A 132 7.67 6.51 -9.67
N ASP A 133 6.64 5.67 -9.58
CA ASP A 133 5.80 5.30 -10.72
C ASP A 133 5.11 6.51 -11.38
N ILE A 134 4.68 7.50 -10.60
CA ILE A 134 4.07 8.73 -11.14
C ILE A 134 5.13 9.60 -11.81
N GLN A 135 6.22 9.93 -11.10
CA GLN A 135 7.23 10.86 -11.63
C GLN A 135 7.92 10.32 -12.88
N ASN A 136 8.12 9.00 -12.98
CA ASN A 136 8.77 8.37 -14.12
C ASN A 136 7.83 8.17 -15.32
N ASN A 137 6.53 8.44 -15.17
CA ASN A 137 5.56 8.19 -16.22
C ASN A 137 5.06 9.49 -16.85
N ILE A 138 5.42 9.68 -18.12
CA ILE A 138 5.09 10.87 -18.92
C ILE A 138 3.58 11.04 -19.17
N ARG A 139 2.77 9.96 -19.21
CA ARG A 139 1.32 10.07 -19.45
C ARG A 139 0.58 10.77 -18.31
N VAL A 140 1.15 10.78 -17.11
CA VAL A 140 0.55 11.37 -15.91
C VAL A 140 1.32 12.59 -15.44
N TYR A 141 1.88 13.35 -16.38
CA TYR A 141 2.61 14.59 -16.11
C TYR A 141 1.82 15.59 -15.25
N LEU A 142 0.49 15.64 -15.37
CA LEU A 142 -0.38 16.47 -14.54
C LEU A 142 -0.40 16.07 -13.05
N LEU A 143 0.10 14.89 -12.71
CA LEU A 143 0.23 14.38 -11.35
C LEU A 143 1.65 14.56 -10.79
N HIS A 144 2.60 15.02 -11.61
CA HIS A 144 3.99 15.24 -11.18
C HIS A 144 4.05 16.35 -10.14
N ASN A 145 4.85 16.14 -9.10
CA ASN A 145 5.05 17.07 -7.98
C ASN A 145 3.76 17.69 -7.39
N ARG A 146 2.63 16.99 -7.49
CA ARG A 146 1.32 17.52 -7.07
C ARG A 146 1.29 17.84 -5.57
N LEU A 147 0.83 19.06 -5.27
CA LEU A 147 0.48 19.51 -3.93
C LEU A 147 -1.04 19.52 -3.80
N GLU A 148 -1.56 19.04 -2.65
CA GLU A 148 -2.99 19.10 -2.37
C GLU A 148 -3.32 20.33 -1.52
N PRO A 149 -4.47 20.98 -1.81
CA PRO A 149 -4.97 22.06 -0.98
C PRO A 149 -5.33 21.54 0.42
N ARG A 150 -5.20 22.42 1.41
CA ARG A 150 -5.60 22.17 2.80
C ARG A 150 -6.52 23.31 3.23
N GLU A 151 -7.41 23.02 4.16
CA GLU A 151 -8.26 24.06 4.78
C GLU A 151 -7.40 25.10 5.50
N GLU A 152 -6.33 24.66 6.15
CA GLU A 152 -5.37 25.53 6.84
C GLU A 152 -3.92 25.23 6.43
N GLY A 153 -3.16 26.31 6.21
CA GLY A 153 -1.73 26.28 5.89
C GLY A 153 -1.42 26.04 4.41
N PRO A 154 -0.12 25.95 4.07
CA PRO A 154 0.30 25.79 2.68
C PRO A 154 -0.09 24.42 2.12
N PRO A 155 -0.26 24.32 0.78
CA PRO A 155 -0.47 23.05 0.10
C PRO A 155 0.61 22.03 0.45
N LYS A 156 0.20 20.77 0.68
CA LYS A 156 1.11 19.70 1.09
C LYS A 156 1.04 18.53 0.12
N ARG A 157 2.18 17.86 -0.08
CA ARG A 157 2.22 16.63 -0.87
C ARG A 157 1.58 15.48 -0.10
N PHE A 158 0.59 14.84 -0.72
CA PHE A 158 0.01 13.57 -0.25
C PHE A 158 0.06 12.53 -1.38
N THR A 159 0.74 11.41 -1.13
CA THR A 159 0.85 10.31 -2.11
C THR A 159 -0.47 9.58 -2.28
N CYS A 160 -1.05 9.09 -1.19
CA CYS A 160 -2.31 8.37 -1.20
C CYS A 160 -3.35 9.16 -0.39
N THR A 161 -4.32 9.76 -1.08
CA THR A 161 -5.51 10.34 -0.45
C THR A 161 -6.69 10.27 -1.41
N LEU A 162 -7.91 10.15 -0.88
CA LEU A 162 -9.11 10.26 -1.70
C LEU A 162 -9.21 11.69 -2.22
N ARG A 163 -9.13 11.85 -3.54
CA ARG A 163 -9.02 13.20 -4.11
C ARG A 163 -10.35 13.94 -4.05
N HIS A 164 -10.24 15.22 -3.70
CA HIS A 164 -11.37 16.13 -3.49
C HIS A 164 -12.36 16.12 -4.67
N TYR A 165 -11.85 16.14 -5.90
CA TYR A 165 -12.71 16.16 -7.09
C TYR A 165 -13.55 14.89 -7.27
N LEU A 166 -13.20 13.76 -6.64
CA LEU A 166 -13.99 12.53 -6.74
C LEU A 166 -15.30 12.59 -5.96
N TYR A 167 -15.36 13.42 -4.91
CA TYR A 167 -16.55 13.59 -4.07
C TYR A 167 -17.17 15.00 -4.14
N LEU A 168 -16.39 16.03 -4.47
CA LEU A 168 -16.90 17.41 -4.60
C LEU A 168 -17.63 17.67 -5.92
N ILE A 169 -17.29 16.96 -7.00
CA ILE A 169 -17.96 17.12 -8.31
C ILE A 169 -19.17 16.20 -8.34
N PRO A 170 -20.42 16.71 -8.28
CA PRO A 170 -21.61 15.86 -8.20
C PRO A 170 -21.92 15.21 -9.55
N ASN A 171 -21.63 15.91 -10.65
CA ASN A 171 -21.92 15.41 -11.98
C ASN A 171 -20.91 14.31 -12.38
N PRO A 172 -21.36 13.06 -12.60
CA PRO A 172 -20.45 11.95 -12.88
C PRO A 172 -19.69 12.13 -14.21
N LYS A 173 -20.28 12.80 -15.22
CA LYS A 173 -19.60 13.03 -16.50
C LYS A 173 -18.39 13.95 -16.33
N TYR A 174 -18.54 15.04 -15.56
CA TYR A 174 -17.46 15.99 -15.31
C TYR A 174 -16.37 15.39 -14.43
N ARG A 175 -16.77 14.64 -13.40
CA ARG A 175 -15.82 13.89 -12.56
C ARG A 175 -15.01 12.90 -13.39
N ASN A 176 -15.65 12.14 -14.26
CA ASN A 176 -14.97 11.17 -15.12
C ASN A 176 -14.02 11.85 -16.10
N ALA A 177 -14.48 12.91 -16.78
CA ALA A 177 -13.63 13.67 -17.71
C ALA A 177 -12.38 14.24 -17.01
N LEU A 178 -12.52 14.80 -15.80
CA LEU A 178 -11.38 15.29 -15.03
C LEU A 178 -10.46 14.17 -14.57
N THR A 179 -11.03 13.02 -14.16
CA THR A 179 -10.26 11.82 -13.81
C THR A 179 -9.44 11.38 -15.02
N TRP A 180 -10.06 11.22 -16.19
CA TRP A 180 -9.40 10.81 -17.42
C TRP A 180 -8.30 11.77 -17.85
N LEU A 181 -8.56 13.08 -17.78
CA LEU A 181 -7.57 14.11 -18.06
C LEU A 181 -6.33 13.94 -17.18
N ARG A 182 -6.52 13.88 -15.87
CA ARG A 182 -5.41 13.75 -14.90
C ARG A 182 -4.68 12.41 -15.00
N CYS A 183 -5.39 11.36 -15.37
CA CYS A 183 -4.85 10.00 -15.46
C CYS A 183 -4.19 9.68 -16.82
N GLY A 184 -4.12 10.64 -17.76
CA GLY A 184 -3.57 10.43 -19.09
C GLY A 184 -4.39 9.48 -19.95
N GLN A 185 -5.72 9.51 -19.79
CA GLN A 185 -6.71 8.77 -20.60
C GLN A 185 -7.51 9.73 -21.50
N HIS A 186 -6.80 10.60 -22.22
CA HIS A 186 -7.36 11.51 -23.20
C HIS A 186 -6.49 11.51 -24.46
N ASP A 187 -7.06 11.88 -25.60
CA ASP A 187 -6.40 11.74 -26.90
C ASP A 187 -5.08 12.53 -26.97
N TYR A 188 -5.04 13.75 -26.39
CA TYR A 188 -3.81 14.55 -26.32
C TYR A 188 -2.67 13.93 -25.50
N ALA A 189 -2.95 13.00 -24.57
CA ALA A 189 -1.89 12.29 -23.84
C ALA A 189 -1.19 11.23 -24.70
N LEU A 190 -1.80 10.83 -25.82
CA LEU A 190 -1.19 9.92 -26.80
C LEU A 190 -0.30 10.69 -27.79
N GLU A 191 -0.65 11.95 -28.08
CA GLU A 191 0.13 12.81 -28.98
C GLU A 191 1.44 13.29 -28.37
N SER A 192 1.49 13.52 -27.05
CA SER A 192 2.74 13.87 -26.35
C SER A 192 3.74 12.71 -26.21
N LEU A 193 3.36 11.50 -26.65
CA LEU A 193 4.21 10.30 -26.68
C LEU A 193 4.74 9.96 -28.08
N ARG A 194 4.32 10.69 -29.12
CA ARG A 194 4.79 10.54 -30.51
C ARG A 194 5.89 11.55 -30.81
#